data_AF-A0A535I8Y5-F1
#
_entry.id   AF-A0A535I8Y5-F1
#
_cell.length_a   1.000
_cell.length_b   1.000
_cell.length_c   1.000
_cell.angle_alpha   90.00
_cell.angle_beta   90.00
_cell.angle_gamma   90.00
#
_symmetry.space_group_name_H-M   'P 1'
#
loop_
_entity.id
_entity.type
_entity.pdbx_description
1 polymer ?
#
loop_
_entity_poly.entity_id
_entity_poly.type
_entity_poly.pdbx_seq_one_letter_code
_entity_poly.pdbx_strand_id
1 'polypeptide(L)'
;MEVAPGVRRLGPGLVNVYLLEEAGEVTIVDAGAPGYWNDLPAELAAMGRTMEDVRALVLTHAHADHVGFAERLRRERRVPVRVHELDEALARRPGTPNLDERKIRPFALRFIAFALTHGMVRTTPILEVATFGDGATLDVPGAPRVIHVPGHSEGSAVLHVPARDVA
;
A
#
# COMPACT_ATOMS: atom_id res chain seq x y z
N MET A 1 -7.51 11.68 -4.87
CA MET A 1 -7.02 13.09 -4.92
C MET A 1 -5.60 13.15 -5.47
N GLU A 2 -5.31 14.02 -6.44
CA GLU A 2 -3.93 14.21 -6.95
C GLU A 2 -3.06 15.00 -5.96
N VAL A 3 -1.86 14.51 -5.69
CA VAL A 3 -0.91 15.07 -4.71
C VAL A 3 0.42 15.49 -5.34
N ALA A 4 0.75 14.93 -6.50
CA ALA A 4 1.85 15.31 -7.38
C ALA A 4 1.51 14.83 -8.80
N PRO A 5 2.19 15.32 -9.86
CA PRO A 5 1.91 14.91 -11.23
C PRO A 5 1.93 13.39 -11.41
N GLY A 6 0.78 12.83 -11.80
CA GLY A 6 0.62 11.37 -11.99
C GLY A 6 0.60 10.57 -10.68
N VAL A 7 0.50 11.22 -9.52
CA VAL A 7 0.40 10.59 -8.21
C VAL A 7 -0.90 10.98 -7.52
N ARG A 8 -1.75 9.99 -7.27
CA ARG A 8 -3.00 10.18 -6.53
C ARG A 8 -3.02 9.43 -5.22
N ARG A 9 -3.61 10.03 -4.20
CA ARG A 9 -3.97 9.35 -2.95
C ARG A 9 -5.39 8.78 -3.05
N LEU A 10 -5.52 7.52 -2.66
CA LEU A 10 -6.78 6.79 -2.46
C LEU A 10 -7.27 6.94 -1.01
N GLY A 11 -8.58 7.11 -0.84
CA GLY A 11 -9.23 7.13 0.47
C GLY A 11 -9.08 8.43 1.27
N PRO A 12 -9.65 8.48 2.49
CA PRO A 12 -9.77 9.69 3.32
C PRO A 12 -8.46 10.15 4.02
N GLY A 13 -7.33 9.48 3.81
CA GLY A 13 -6.02 9.92 4.31
C GLY A 13 -5.74 9.64 5.80
N LEU A 14 -6.47 8.73 6.46
CA LEU A 14 -6.03 8.17 7.75
C LEU A 14 -4.91 7.16 7.57
N VAL A 15 -5.01 6.40 6.49
CA VAL A 15 -4.05 5.41 6.02
C VAL A 15 -3.83 5.75 4.56
N ASN A 16 -2.57 5.88 4.16
CA ASN A 16 -2.25 6.34 2.83
C ASN A 16 -2.11 5.16 1.88
N VAL A 17 -2.74 5.30 0.71
CA VAL A 17 -2.52 4.46 -0.47
C VAL A 17 -2.32 5.40 -1.63
N TYR A 18 -1.29 5.15 -2.44
CA TYR A 18 -1.00 5.99 -3.60
C TYR A 18 -1.09 5.21 -4.90
N LEU A 19 -1.54 5.88 -5.95
CA LEU A 19 -1.56 5.41 -7.33
C LEU A 19 -0.55 6.25 -8.10
N LEU A 20 0.54 5.63 -8.53
CA LEU A 20 1.60 6.23 -9.34
C LEU A 20 1.41 5.77 -10.78
N GLU A 21 1.11 6.71 -11.67
CA GLU A 21 0.97 6.47 -13.11
C GLU A 21 2.23 6.89 -13.86
N GLU A 22 2.65 6.02 -14.77
CA GLU A 22 3.73 6.25 -15.73
C GLU A 22 3.36 5.57 -17.05
N ALA A 23 3.37 6.32 -18.14
CA ALA A 23 3.20 5.81 -19.50
C ALA A 23 1.95 4.92 -19.71
N GLY A 24 0.83 5.23 -19.05
CA GLY A 24 -0.41 4.45 -19.17
C GLY A 24 -0.58 3.35 -18.14
N GLU A 25 0.43 3.08 -17.31
CA GLU A 25 0.44 1.97 -16.36
C GLU A 25 0.54 2.47 -14.92
N VAL A 26 0.03 1.67 -13.98
CA VAL A 26 -0.12 2.08 -12.58
C VAL A 26 0.64 1.15 -11.62
N THR A 27 1.44 1.76 -10.75
CA THR A 27 1.95 1.15 -9.52
C THR A 27 1.09 1.63 -8.35
N ILE A 28 0.56 0.69 -7.57
CA ILE A 28 -0.10 0.99 -6.30
C ILE A 28 0.95 0.92 -5.18
N VAL A 29 1.04 1.96 -4.36
CA VAL A 29 1.84 1.98 -3.14
C VAL A 29 0.92 1.80 -1.94
N ASP A 30 1.14 0.72 -1.19
CA ASP A 30 0.30 0.21 -0.11
C ASP A 30 -1.14 -0.19 -0.52
N ALA A 31 -1.78 -1.01 0.31
CA ALA A 31 -3.13 -1.55 0.10
C ALA A 31 -4.13 -1.12 1.17
N GLY A 32 -3.73 -0.21 2.06
CA GLY A 32 -4.61 0.46 3.01
C GLY A 32 -5.49 -0.49 3.82
N ALA A 33 -6.73 -0.06 4.02
CA ALA A 33 -7.78 -0.89 4.59
C ALA A 33 -8.47 -1.76 3.51
N PRO A 34 -9.00 -2.96 3.84
CA PRO A 34 -9.74 -3.80 2.89
C PRO A 34 -10.89 -3.07 2.17
N GLY A 35 -11.57 -2.15 2.86
CA GLY A 35 -12.65 -1.33 2.29
C GLY A 35 -12.23 -0.43 1.12
N TYR A 36 -10.96 -0.02 1.03
CA TYR A 36 -10.46 0.85 -0.05
C TYR A 36 -10.51 0.15 -1.42
N TRP A 37 -10.66 -1.17 -1.45
CA TRP A 37 -10.94 -1.91 -2.67
C TRP A 37 -12.12 -1.33 -3.47
N ASN A 38 -13.15 -0.85 -2.78
CA ASN A 38 -14.36 -0.33 -3.43
C ASN A 38 -14.15 1.07 -4.01
N ASP A 39 -13.17 1.82 -3.49
CA ASP A 39 -12.84 3.18 -3.92
C ASP A 39 -11.85 3.19 -5.10
N LEU A 40 -11.05 2.12 -5.24
CA LEU A 40 -9.98 2.01 -6.21
C LEU A 40 -10.43 2.24 -7.67
N PRO A 41 -11.56 1.66 -8.17
CA PRO A 41 -12.01 1.91 -9.54
C PRO A 41 -12.32 3.38 -9.83
N ALA A 42 -12.89 4.10 -8.86
CA ALA A 42 -13.24 5.51 -9.05
C ALA A 42 -11.99 6.40 -9.09
N GLU A 43 -10.98 6.14 -8.25
CA GLU A 43 -9.72 6.88 -8.29
C GLU A 43 -8.90 6.56 -9.56
N LEU A 44 -8.88 5.30 -10.03
CA LEU A 44 -8.26 4.95 -11.31
C LEU A 44 -8.97 5.67 -12.48
N ALA A 45 -10.30 5.66 -12.51
CA ALA A 45 -11.08 6.33 -13.56
C ALA A 45 -10.79 7.84 -13.61
N ALA A 46 -10.56 8.47 -12.44
CA ALA A 46 -10.19 9.87 -12.36
C ALA A 46 -8.76 10.18 -12.90
N MET A 47 -7.96 9.16 -13.17
CA MET A 47 -6.68 9.25 -13.91
C MET A 47 -6.82 8.86 -15.40
N GLY A 48 -8.03 8.51 -15.85
CA GLY A 48 -8.22 7.87 -17.15
C GLY A 48 -7.63 6.46 -17.22
N ARG A 49 -7.59 5.76 -16.08
CA ARG A 49 -7.06 4.40 -15.92
C ARG A 49 -8.14 3.44 -15.43
N THR A 50 -7.85 2.15 -15.53
CA THR A 50 -8.71 1.06 -15.11
C THR A 50 -7.92 0.05 -14.28
N MET A 51 -8.62 -0.94 -13.73
CA MET A 51 -7.96 -2.05 -13.04
C MET A 51 -7.00 -2.83 -13.95
N GLU A 52 -7.19 -2.78 -15.28
CA GLU A 52 -6.34 -3.47 -16.25
C GLU A 52 -5.01 -2.76 -16.46
N ASP A 53 -4.88 -1.51 -16.03
CA ASP A 53 -3.65 -0.71 -16.15
C ASP A 53 -2.71 -0.90 -14.95
N VAL A 54 -3.17 -1.59 -13.90
CA VAL A 54 -2.37 -1.85 -12.69
C VAL A 54 -1.34 -2.95 -12.96
N ARG A 55 -0.07 -2.65 -12.71
CA ARG A 55 1.05 -3.57 -12.96
C ARG A 55 1.71 -4.11 -11.71
N ALA A 56 1.67 -3.37 -10.61
CA ALA A 56 2.27 -3.79 -9.35
C ALA A 56 1.57 -3.16 -8.16
N LEU A 57 1.66 -3.87 -7.03
CA LEU A 57 1.42 -3.31 -5.71
C LEU A 57 2.73 -3.41 -4.93
N VAL A 58 3.22 -2.29 -4.41
CA VAL A 58 4.45 -2.22 -3.61
C VAL A 58 4.10 -1.79 -2.20
N LEU A 59 4.43 -2.61 -1.22
CA LEU A 59 4.23 -2.32 0.19
C LEU A 59 5.42 -1.57 0.75
N THR A 60 5.15 -0.49 1.50
CA THR A 60 6.18 0.19 2.31
C THR A 60 6.58 -0.67 3.50
N HIS A 61 5.62 -1.40 4.07
CA HIS A 61 5.79 -2.42 5.09
C HIS A 61 4.53 -3.29 5.22
N ALA A 62 4.60 -4.38 5.99
CA ALA A 62 3.54 -5.39 6.02
C ALA A 62 2.59 -5.32 7.23
N HIS A 63 2.33 -4.14 7.80
CA HIS A 63 1.32 -4.01 8.86
C HIS A 63 -0.12 -4.03 8.32
N ALA A 64 -1.05 -4.26 9.25
CA ALA A 64 -2.45 -4.53 8.94
C ALA A 64 -3.17 -3.41 8.17
N ASP A 65 -2.76 -2.17 8.39
CA ASP A 65 -3.23 -0.97 7.71
C ASP A 65 -2.57 -0.74 6.35
N HIS A 66 -1.54 -1.51 5.98
CA HIS A 66 -0.86 -1.37 4.68
C HIS A 66 -1.16 -2.53 3.72
N VAL A 67 -1.71 -3.65 4.20
CA VAL A 67 -1.92 -4.87 3.40
C VAL A 67 -3.38 -5.16 3.03
N GLY A 68 -4.32 -4.28 3.38
CA GLY A 68 -5.76 -4.53 3.39
C GLY A 68 -6.33 -5.25 2.18
N PHE A 69 -6.29 -4.63 0.99
CA PHE A 69 -6.81 -5.27 -0.24
C PHE A 69 -5.76 -6.04 -1.05
N ALA A 70 -4.52 -6.19 -0.55
CA ALA A 70 -3.39 -6.70 -1.33
C ALA A 70 -3.62 -8.13 -1.86
N GLU A 71 -4.03 -9.07 -0.99
CA GLU A 71 -4.33 -10.44 -1.42
C GLU A 71 -5.51 -10.51 -2.39
N ARG A 72 -6.51 -9.64 -2.21
CA ARG A 72 -7.65 -9.57 -3.14
C ARG A 72 -7.19 -9.14 -4.53
N LEU A 73 -6.36 -8.09 -4.60
CA LEU A 73 -5.80 -7.61 -5.86
C LEU A 73 -4.93 -8.69 -6.52
N ARG A 74 -4.05 -9.35 -5.76
CA ARG A 74 -3.22 -10.45 -6.26
C ARG A 74 -4.06 -11.57 -6.84
N ARG A 75 -5.07 -12.04 -6.10
CA ARG A 75 -5.91 -13.18 -6.50
C ARG A 75 -6.85 -12.86 -7.66
N GLU A 76 -7.54 -11.72 -7.62
CA GLU A 76 -8.59 -11.37 -8.59
C GLU A 76 -8.02 -10.73 -9.86
N ARG A 77 -6.88 -10.03 -9.77
CA ARG A 77 -6.28 -9.29 -10.89
C ARG A 77 -4.90 -9.80 -11.29
N ARG A 78 -4.33 -10.77 -10.58
CA ARG A 78 -2.99 -11.33 -10.85
C ARG A 78 -1.89 -10.27 -10.82
N VAL A 79 -2.12 -9.18 -10.08
CA VAL A 79 -1.11 -8.12 -9.88
C VAL A 79 -0.09 -8.62 -8.86
N PRO A 80 1.22 -8.60 -9.17
CA PRO A 80 2.27 -8.94 -8.22
C PRO A 80 2.27 -7.99 -7.03
N VAL A 81 2.33 -8.55 -5.82
CA VAL A 81 2.59 -7.80 -4.59
C VAL A 81 4.08 -7.88 -4.28
N ARG A 82 4.71 -6.73 -4.05
CA ARG A 82 6.11 -6.59 -3.71
C ARG A 82 6.26 -6.06 -2.30
N VAL A 83 7.19 -6.62 -1.52
CA VAL A 83 7.48 -6.21 -0.13
C VAL A 83 8.97 -6.31 0.15
N HIS A 84 9.48 -5.57 1.12
CA HIS A 84 10.85 -5.75 1.56
C HIS A 84 11.06 -7.18 2.09
N GLU A 85 12.21 -7.79 1.79
CA GLU A 85 12.52 -9.18 2.17
C GLU A 85 12.35 -9.46 3.68
N LEU A 86 12.69 -8.48 4.52
CA LEU A 86 12.54 -8.58 5.98
C LEU A 86 11.07 -8.57 6.47
N ASP A 87 10.13 -8.10 5.64
CA ASP A 87 8.70 -8.09 5.94
C ASP A 87 7.93 -9.21 5.20
N GLU A 88 8.60 -10.06 4.42
CA GLU A 88 7.95 -11.18 3.71
C GLU A 88 7.17 -12.06 4.70
N ALA A 89 7.82 -12.49 5.78
CA ALA A 89 7.19 -13.36 6.76
C ALA A 89 6.00 -12.68 7.46
N LEU A 90 6.02 -11.35 7.62
CA LEU A 90 4.93 -10.57 8.20
C LEU A 90 3.74 -10.48 7.23
N ALA A 91 3.99 -10.21 5.95
CA ALA A 91 2.97 -10.12 4.90
C ALA A 91 2.17 -11.43 4.72
N ARG A 92 2.82 -12.57 4.97
CA ARG A 92 2.22 -13.92 4.81
C ARG A 92 1.50 -14.42 6.06
N ARG A 93 1.29 -13.57 7.08
CA ARG A 93 0.59 -13.93 8.33
C ARG A 93 -0.65 -13.05 8.52
N PRO A 94 -1.70 -13.55 9.19
CA PRO A 94 -2.80 -12.69 9.60
C PRO A 94 -2.29 -11.66 10.61
N GLY A 95 -2.66 -10.40 10.43
CA GLY A 95 -2.34 -9.30 11.32
C GLY A 95 -3.60 -8.65 11.88
N THR A 96 -3.43 -7.96 13.01
CA THR A 96 -4.40 -7.02 13.57
C THR A 96 -3.80 -5.61 13.54
N PRO A 97 -4.62 -4.55 13.46
CA PRO A 97 -4.12 -3.18 13.56
C PRO A 97 -3.31 -2.99 14.83
N ASN A 98 -2.16 -2.32 14.71
CA ASN A 98 -1.36 -1.97 15.87
C ASN A 98 -2.01 -0.76 16.56
N LEU A 99 -2.89 -1.04 17.52
CA LEU A 99 -3.43 -0.02 18.39
C LEU A 99 -2.41 0.20 19.50
N ASP A 100 -1.61 1.28 19.40
CA ASP A 100 -0.75 1.72 20.52
C ASP A 100 -1.64 2.00 21.74
N GLU A 101 -1.72 1.02 22.64
CA GLU A 101 -2.60 0.99 23.83
C GLU A 101 -2.32 2.17 24.77
N ARG A 102 -1.16 2.83 24.64
CA ARG A 102 -0.70 3.91 25.54
C ARG A 102 -1.25 5.29 25.19
N LYS A 103 -2.12 5.41 24.18
CA LYS A 103 -2.68 6.72 23.74
C LYS A 103 -4.19 6.65 23.56
N ILE A 104 -4.94 6.65 24.67
CA ILE A 104 -6.38 6.99 24.64
C ILE A 104 -6.50 8.50 24.37
N ARG A 105 -6.41 8.88 23.10
CA ARG A 105 -6.65 10.22 22.56
C ARG A 105 -7.80 10.14 21.57
N PRO A 106 -8.55 11.23 21.28
CA PRO A 106 -9.62 11.24 20.28
C PRO A 106 -9.23 10.66 18.91
N PHE A 107 -7.93 10.70 18.58
CA PHE A 107 -7.37 10.03 17.40
C PHE A 107 -7.55 8.50 17.43
N ALA A 108 -7.36 7.84 18.57
CA ALA A 108 -7.56 6.40 18.71
C ALA A 108 -9.02 5.99 18.48
N LEU A 109 -9.98 6.78 19.00
CA LEU A 109 -11.41 6.52 18.75
C LEU A 109 -11.77 6.65 17.27
N ARG A 110 -11.24 7.69 16.60
CA ARG A 110 -11.40 7.86 15.15
C ARG A 110 -10.82 6.68 14.37
N PHE A 111 -9.65 6.18 14.77
CA PHE A 111 -9.00 5.05 14.12
C PHE A 111 -9.74 3.73 14.38
N ILE A 112 -10.26 3.50 15.59
CA ILE A 112 -11.12 2.35 15.90
C ILE A 112 -12.38 2.37 15.02
N ALA A 113 -13.07 3.51 14.93
CA ALA A 113 -14.24 3.66 14.07
C ALA A 113 -13.90 3.41 12.59
N PHE A 114 -12.75 3.92 12.12
CA PHE A 114 -12.22 3.65 10.79
C PHE A 114 -11.97 2.15 10.57
N ALA A 115 -11.26 1.50 11.49
CA ALA A 115 -10.93 0.08 11.40
C ALA A 115 -12.19 -0.80 11.31
N LEU A 116 -13.22 -0.49 12.10
CA LEU A 116 -14.50 -1.20 12.07
C LEU A 116 -15.25 -0.98 10.75
N THR A 117 -15.32 0.26 10.27
CA THR A 117 -16.07 0.61 9.05
C THR A 117 -15.39 0.18 7.76
N HIS A 118 -14.07 -0.01 7.77
CA HIS A 118 -13.28 -0.38 6.59
C HIS A 118 -12.72 -1.80 6.65
N GLY A 119 -13.18 -2.62 7.61
CA GLY A 119 -12.90 -4.06 7.66
C GLY A 119 -11.48 -4.44 8.12
N MET A 120 -10.80 -3.58 8.88
CA MET A 120 -9.44 -3.84 9.36
C MET A 120 -9.39 -4.71 10.63
N VAL A 121 -10.43 -5.48 10.95
CA VAL A 121 -10.46 -6.31 12.17
C VAL A 121 -9.41 -7.42 12.09
N ARG A 122 -9.18 -7.98 10.90
CA ARG A 122 -8.15 -8.98 10.64
C ARG A 122 -7.73 -8.90 9.18
N THR A 123 -6.43 -8.93 8.92
CA THR A 123 -5.94 -8.95 7.55
C THR A 123 -5.92 -10.34 6.95
N THR A 124 -6.06 -10.38 5.62
CA THR A 124 -5.92 -11.60 4.82
C THR A 124 -4.43 -11.78 4.51
N PRO A 125 -3.82 -12.93 4.86
CA PRO A 125 -2.43 -13.21 4.47
C PRO A 125 -2.23 -13.12 2.97
N ILE A 126 -1.13 -12.53 2.55
CA ILE A 126 -0.75 -12.49 1.14
C ILE A 126 -0.05 -13.81 0.82
N LEU A 127 -0.62 -14.63 -0.05
CA LEU A 127 -0.12 -16.00 -0.24
C LEU A 127 1.23 -16.03 -0.97
N GLU A 128 1.43 -15.11 -1.89
CA GLU A 128 2.62 -14.98 -2.72
C GLU A 128 3.03 -13.51 -2.80
N VAL A 129 4.31 -13.24 -2.55
CA VAL A 129 4.91 -11.92 -2.70
C VAL A 129 6.24 -12.07 -3.44
N ALA A 130 6.63 -11.04 -4.19
CA ALA A 130 7.99 -10.86 -4.63
C ALA A 130 8.72 -9.95 -3.63
N THR A 131 10.01 -10.16 -3.43
CA THR A 131 10.80 -9.39 -2.49
C THR A 131 11.71 -8.37 -3.18
N PHE A 132 12.04 -7.31 -2.44
CA PHE A 132 13.10 -6.37 -2.78
C PHE A 132 13.95 -6.08 -1.53
N GLY A 133 15.15 -5.54 -1.75
CA GLY A 133 16.07 -5.12 -0.69
C GLY A 133 16.43 -3.65 -0.78
N ASP A 134 17.29 -3.21 0.13
CA ASP A 134 17.78 -1.83 0.19
C ASP A 134 18.47 -1.38 -1.11
N GLY A 135 18.29 -0.12 -1.46
CA GLY A 135 18.91 0.52 -2.63
C GLY A 135 18.40 0.03 -4.00
N ALA A 136 17.52 -0.97 -4.05
CA ALA A 136 16.96 -1.50 -5.28
C ALA A 136 16.16 -0.42 -6.04
N THR A 137 16.21 -0.46 -7.38
CA THR A 137 15.25 0.26 -8.23
C THR A 137 14.24 -0.74 -8.73
N LEU A 138 12.97 -0.52 -8.44
CA LEU A 138 11.91 -1.47 -8.76
C LEU A 138 11.52 -1.36 -10.22
N ASP A 139 11.51 -2.49 -10.92
CA ASP A 139 10.97 -2.59 -12.29
C ASP A 139 9.43 -2.63 -12.26
N VAL A 140 8.84 -1.45 -12.04
CA VAL A 140 7.40 -1.15 -12.02
C VAL A 140 7.19 0.29 -12.56
N PRO A 141 5.98 0.66 -13.00
CA PRO A 141 5.69 2.03 -13.43
C PRO A 141 6.21 3.09 -12.43
N GLY A 142 6.99 4.03 -12.94
CA GLY A 142 7.66 5.10 -12.17
C GLY A 142 9.03 4.76 -11.59
N ALA A 143 9.51 3.51 -11.71
CA ALA A 143 10.84 3.06 -11.29
C ALA A 143 11.31 3.57 -9.91
N PRO A 144 10.51 3.37 -8.83
CA PRO A 144 10.86 3.86 -7.51
C PRO A 144 12.14 3.21 -7.00
N ARG A 145 13.00 4.02 -6.38
CA ARG A 145 14.18 3.60 -5.64
C ARG A 145 13.82 3.35 -4.18
N VAL A 146 14.18 2.17 -3.69
CA VAL A 146 13.98 1.74 -2.31
C VAL A 146 15.04 2.39 -1.42
N ILE A 147 14.58 2.94 -0.30
CA ILE A 147 15.42 3.40 0.81
C ILE A 147 14.97 2.65 2.06
N HIS A 148 15.79 1.73 2.56
CA HIS A 148 15.46 0.95 3.76
C HIS A 148 15.50 1.84 5.01
N VAL A 149 14.42 1.81 5.79
CA VAL A 149 14.22 2.63 7.00
C VAL A 149 13.63 1.77 8.13
N PRO A 150 14.37 0.77 8.63
CA PRO A 150 13.86 -0.15 9.64
C PRO A 150 13.55 0.58 10.95
N GLY A 151 12.64 0.00 11.74
CA GLY A 151 12.33 0.45 13.10
C GLY A 151 10.85 0.35 13.43
N HIS A 152 9.96 0.75 12.51
CA HIS A 152 8.53 0.51 12.67
C HIS A 152 8.19 -0.95 12.37
N SER A 153 8.74 -1.49 11.28
CA SER A 153 8.95 -2.91 11.02
C SER A 153 10.40 -3.13 10.58
N GLU A 154 10.84 -4.39 10.56
CA GLU A 154 12.18 -4.75 10.07
C GLU A 154 12.34 -4.44 8.57
N GLY A 155 11.27 -4.60 7.79
CA GLY A 155 11.25 -4.32 6.36
C GLY A 155 10.69 -2.95 5.96
N SER A 156 10.55 -2.00 6.89
CA SER A 156 10.06 -0.66 6.56
C SER A 156 10.92 0.03 5.50
N ALA A 157 10.29 0.53 4.44
CA ALA A 157 10.96 1.16 3.31
C ALA A 157 10.23 2.41 2.81
N VAL A 158 11.01 3.37 2.33
CA VAL A 158 10.55 4.53 1.55
C VAL A 158 10.73 4.24 0.07
N LEU A 159 9.80 4.71 -0.76
CA LEU A 159 9.81 4.55 -2.21
C LEU A 159 9.99 5.91 -2.88
N HIS A 160 11.23 6.27 -3.18
CA HIS A 160 11.53 7.54 -3.84
C HIS A 160 11.40 7.42 -5.36
N VAL A 161 10.60 8.27 -6.00
CA VAL A 161 10.40 8.33 -7.45
C VAL A 161 11.22 9.50 -8.02
N PRO A 162 12.45 9.27 -8.56
CA PRO A 162 13.38 10.36 -8.85
C PRO A 162 12.88 11.31 -9.93
N ALA A 163 12.10 10.81 -10.90
CA ALA A 163 11.57 11.63 -11.99
C ALA A 163 10.56 12.70 -11.52
N ARG A 164 10.04 12.57 -10.29
CA ARG A 164 9.00 13.45 -9.73
C ARG A 164 9.42 14.14 -8.43
N ASP A 165 10.58 13.81 -7.87
CA ASP A 165 11.06 14.29 -6.56
C ASP A 165 10.05 14.06 -5.43
N VAL A 166 9.45 12.85 -5.40
CA VAL A 166 8.48 12.43 -4.36
C VAL A 166 8.94 11.14 -3.70
N ALA A 167 8.73 11.02 -2.39
CA ALA A 167 9.10 9.87 -1.55
C ALA A 167 8.01 9.55 -0.52
#